data_AF-A0A0U5JFK3-F1
#
_entry.id   AF-A0A0U5JFK3-F1
#
_cell.length_a   1.000
_cell.length_b   1.000
_cell.length_c   1.000
_cell.angle_alpha   90.00
_cell.angle_beta   90.00
_cell.angle_gamma   90.00
#
_symmetry.space_group_name_H-M   'P 1'
#
loop_
_entity.id
_entity.type
_entity.pdbx_description
1 polymer ?
#
loop_
_entity_poly.entity_id
_entity_poly.type
_entity_poly.pdbx_seq_one_letter_code
_entity_poly.pdbx_strand_id
1 'polypeptide(L)' 'MDITTLIVYIAMYIYGFSLMIWAIFLDKHPTKKTKNAGIFGLIVLLCTLVYFFYVLWTIGIT' A
#
# COMPACT_ATOMS: atom_id res chain seq x y z
N MET A 1 -10.33 9.58 -15.68
CA MET A 1 -9.27 10.11 -14.81
C MET A 1 -8.02 10.22 -15.67
N ASP A 2 -7.29 11.34 -15.61
CA ASP A 2 -6.10 11.52 -16.43
C ASP A 2 -5.00 10.55 -16.00
N ILE A 3 -4.16 10.09 -16.94
CA ILE A 3 -3.09 9.10 -16.67
C ILE A 3 -2.13 9.65 -15.62
N THR A 4 -1.87 10.96 -15.66
CA THR A 4 -1.05 11.67 -14.67
C THR A 4 -1.65 11.56 -13.27
N THR A 5 -2.96 11.71 -13.13
CA THR A 5 -3.65 11.62 -11.84
C THR A 5 -3.62 10.18 -11.30
N LEU A 6 -3.76 9.18 -12.18
CA LEU A 6 -3.61 7.76 -11.83
C LEU A 6 -2.21 7.47 -11.27
N ILE A 7 -1.16 7.93 -11.95
CA ILE A 7 0.23 7.73 -11.53
C ILE A 7 0.51 8.39 -10.18
N VAL A 8 -0.03 9.59 -9.94
CA VAL A 8 0.10 10.27 -8.65
C VAL A 8 -0.56 9.47 -7.52
N TYR A 9 -1.75 8.92 -7.74
CA TYR A 9 -2.38 8.07 -6.73
C TYR A 9 -1.57 6.81 -6.43
N ILE A 10 -1.03 6.15 -7.45
CA ILE A 10 -0.13 5.00 -7.27
C ILE A 10 1.10 5.41 -6.43
N ALA A 11 1.73 6.53 -6.77
CA ALA A 11 2.92 7.02 -6.07
C ALA A 11 2.61 7.33 -4.59
N MET A 12 1.45 7.94 -4.29
CA MET A 12 1.01 8.20 -2.92
C MET A 12 0.81 6.90 -2.11
N TYR A 13 0.23 5.87 -2.72
CA TYR A 13 0.05 4.56 -2.08
C TYR A 13 1.39 3.85 -1.81
N ILE A 14 2.30 3.82 -2.78
CA ILE A 14 3.64 3.24 -2.61
C ILE A 14 4.42 3.98 -1.53
N TYR A 15 4.31 5.31 -1.49
CA TYR A 15 4.97 6.14 -0.48
C TYR A 15 4.45 5.84 0.93
N GLY A 16 3.13 5.80 1.12
CA GLY A 16 2.51 5.44 2.40
C GLY A 16 2.91 4.06 2.90
N PHE A 17 2.99 3.07 1.99
CA PHE A 17 3.47 1.73 2.31
C PHE A 17 4.95 1.71 2.71
N SER A 18 5.79 2.47 1.99
CA SER A 18 7.22 2.56 2.28
C SER A 18 7.47 3.16 3.66
N LEU A 19 6.70 4.17 4.06
CA LEU A 19 6.75 4.75 5.40
C LEU A 19 6.30 3.76 6.49
N MET A 20 5.28 2.94 6.20
CA MET A 20 4.81 1.92 7.13
C MET A 20 5.84 0.80 7.33
N ILE A 21 6.46 0.31 6.26
CA ILE A 21 7.61 -0.63 6.33
C ILE A 21 8.73 0.01 7.15
N TRP A 22 9.12 1.24 6.80
CA TRP A 22 10.18 1.95 7.50
C TRP A 22 9.91 2.08 9.00
N ALA A 23 8.67 2.40 9.40
CA ALA A 23 8.26 2.45 10.81
C ALA A 23 8.35 1.10 11.53
N ILE A 24 8.08 -0.01 10.84
CA ILE A 24 8.21 -1.37 11.41
C ILE A 24 9.69 -1.74 11.61
N PHE A 25 10.56 -1.40 10.65
CA PHE A 25 11.98 -1.75 10.69
C PHE A 25 12.85 -0.79 11.53
N LEU A 26 12.40 0.45 11.75
CA LEU A 26 13.06 1.39 12.66
C LEU A 26 12.84 1.09 14.14
N ASP A 27 11.82 0.28 14.46
CA ASP A 27 11.54 -0.11 15.83
C ASP A 27 12.62 -1.12 16.29
N LYS A 28 13.68 -0.59 16.93
CA LYS A 28 14.88 -1.33 17.35
C LYS A 28 14.59 -2.52 18.29
N HIS A 29 13.40 -2.53 18.92
CA HIS A 29 12.88 -3.64 19.71
C HIS A 29 11.45 -4.00 19.25
N PRO A 30 11.31 -4.83 18.19
CA PRO A 30 10.00 -5.13 17.62
C PRO A 30 9.13 -5.89 18.65
N THR A 31 8.09 -5.21 19.14
CA THR A 31 7.10 -5.82 20.04
C THR A 31 6.14 -6.73 19.27
N LYS A 32 5.43 -7.63 19.96
CA LYS A 32 4.35 -8.44 19.33
C LYS A 32 3.28 -7.56 18.65
N LYS A 33 3.03 -6.35 19.17
CA LYS A 33 2.12 -5.37 18.57
C LYS A 33 2.66 -4.82 17.25
N THR A 34 3.94 -4.42 17.18
CA THR A 34 4.53 -3.89 15.94
C THR A 34 4.61 -4.95 14.84
N LYS A 35 4.88 -6.22 15.19
CA LYS A 35 4.82 -7.34 14.23
C LYS A 35 3.41 -7.58 13.67
N ASN A 36 2.39 -7.61 14.53
CA ASN A 36 1.01 -7.80 14.09
C ASN A 36 0.51 -6.61 13.24
N ALA A 37 0.89 -5.38 13.59
CA ALA A 37 0.58 -4.19 12.78
C ALA A 37 1.22 -4.27 11.39
N GLY A 38 2.45 -4.78 11.28
CA GLY A 38 3.10 -5.01 9.98
C GLY A 38 2.39 -6.06 9.13
N ILE A 39 1.99 -7.18 9.71
CA ILE A 39 1.21 -8.22 9.00
C ILE A 39 -0.14 -7.66 8.55
N PHE A 40 -0.85 -6.93 9.42
CA PHE A 40 -2.12 -6.30 9.08
C PHE A 40 -1.95 -5.28 7.95
N GLY A 41 -0.90 -4.45 8.01
CA GLY A 41 -0.57 -3.50 6.96
C GLY A 41 -0.24 -4.16 5.61
N LEU A 42 0.41 -5.32 5.62
CA LEU A 42 0.64 -6.13 4.41
C LEU A 42 -0.67 -6.66 3.81
N ILE A 43 -1.62 -7.09 4.64
CA ILE A 43 -2.95 -7.55 4.18
C ILE A 43 -3.72 -6.39 3.57
N VAL A 44 -3.72 -5.22 4.22
CA VAL A 44 -4.37 -4.02 3.71
C VAL A 44 -3.79 -3.62 2.35
N LEU A 45 -2.46 -3.65 2.19
CA LEU A 45 -1.81 -3.38 0.90
C LEU A 45 -2.30 -4.34 -0.20
N LEU A 46 -2.36 -5.64 0.09
CA LEU A 46 -2.85 -6.64 -0.84
C LEU A 46 -4.28 -6.33 -1.30
N CYS A 47 -5.17 -6.00 -0.36
CA CYS A 47 -6.54 -5.59 -0.68
C CYS A 47 -6.58 -4.30 -1.53
N THR A 48 -5.73 -3.32 -1.22
CA THR A 48 -5.65 -2.07 -1.98
C THR A 48 -5.13 -2.29 -3.40
N LEU A 49 -4.12 -3.16 -3.58
CA LEU A 49 -3.61 -3.54 -4.90
C LEU A 49 -4.69 -4.26 -5.72
N VAL A 50 -5.42 -5.20 -5.11
CA VAL A 50 -6.54 -5.88 -5.77
C VAL A 50 -7.62 -4.87 -6.20
N TYR A 51 -7.98 -3.93 -5.32
CA TYR A 51 -8.92 -2.88 -5.66
C TYR A 51 -8.40 -1.97 -6.79
N PHE A 52 -7.11 -1.66 -6.78
CA PHE A 52 -6.47 -0.87 -7.84
C PHE A 52 -6.55 -1.58 -9.20
N PHE A 53 -6.20 -2.87 -9.28
CA PHE A 53 -6.35 -3.65 -10.52
C PHE A 53 -7.82 -3.79 -10.95
N TYR A 54 -8.74 -3.93 -9.99
CA TYR A 54 -10.17 -3.92 -10.28
C TYR A 54 -10.61 -2.59 -10.90
N VAL A 55 -10.13 -1.46 -10.37
CA VAL A 55 -10.42 -0.12 -10.93
C VAL A 55 -9.82 0.04 -12.33
N LEU A 56 -8.57 -0.39 -12.55
CA LEU A 56 -7.94 -0.39 -13.88
C LEU A 56 -8.74 -1.21 -14.90
N TRP A 57 -9.17 -2.40 -14.48
CA TRP A 57 -10.00 -3.28 -15.30
C TRP A 57 -11.35 -2.64 -15.64
N THR A 58 -12.00 -2.01 -14.67
CA THR A 58 -13.32 -1.36 -14.88
C THR A 58 -13.24 -0.13 -15.78
N ILE A 59 -12.11 0.60 -15.80
CA ILE A 59 -11.89 1.72 -16.72
C ILE A 59 -11.31 1.29 -18.09
N GLY A 60 -11.19 -0.01 -18.35
CA GLY A 60 -10.78 -0.55 -19.65
C GLY A 60 -9.27 -0.45 -19.93
N ILE A 61 -8.46 -0.20 -18.91
CA ILE A 61 -7.00 -0.27 -18.97
C ILE A 61 -6.61 -1.67 -18.51
N THR A 62 -6.64 -2.64 -19.45
CA THR A 62 -6.17 -4.01 -19.25
C THR A 62 -4.66 -4.15 -19.41
#